data_AF-A0A0B3APA0-F1
#
_entry.id   AF-A0A0B3APA0-F1
#
_cell.length_a   1.000
_cell.length_b   1.000
_cell.length_c   1.000
_cell.angle_alpha   90.00
_cell.angle_beta   90.00
_cell.angle_gamma   90.00
#
_symmetry.space_group_name_H-M   'P 1'
#
loop_
_entity.id
_entity.type
_entity.pdbx_description
1 polymer ?
#
loop_
_entity_poly.entity_id
_entity_poly.type
_entity_poly.pdbx_seq_one_letter_code
_entity_poly.pdbx_strand_id
1 'polypeptide(L)'
;MNKRGQELSTTTVILLILAVLVLVFLILGFSVGWSKINPFLSKSNVDSISDACNIACNTNQNYAFCSQLRDLRAEDSKLKGVTCNFLSGNQNLKIKYNLAECPTISCNQILSSAITEESAKTDCAEKSIGDIVQYLEGDVLKTYVCAEQDI
;
A
#
# COMPACT_ATOMS: atom_id res chain seq x y z
N MET A 1 -55.07 -19.25 -38.64
CA MET A 1 -53.75 -19.34 -37.97
C MET A 1 -53.84 -18.56 -36.67
N ASN A 2 -54.09 -19.22 -35.54
CA ASN A 2 -54.41 -18.57 -34.27
C ASN A 2 -53.15 -18.64 -33.38
N LYS A 3 -52.29 -17.60 -33.43
CA LYS A 3 -51.09 -17.53 -32.59
C LYS A 3 -51.50 -17.06 -31.19
N ARG A 4 -51.70 -18.00 -30.26
CA ARG A 4 -51.82 -17.67 -28.83
C ARG A 4 -50.41 -17.36 -28.32
N GLY A 5 -50.18 -16.11 -27.91
CA GLY A 5 -48.98 -15.74 -27.18
C GLY A 5 -48.88 -16.62 -25.94
N GLN A 6 -47.71 -17.21 -25.71
CA GLN A 6 -47.47 -18.04 -24.54
C GLN A 6 -47.62 -17.14 -23.31
N GLU A 7 -48.69 -17.33 -22.53
CA GLU A 7 -48.84 -16.66 -21.24
C GLU A 7 -47.77 -17.19 -20.31
N LEU A 8 -46.69 -16.41 -20.16
CA LEU A 8 -45.69 -16.67 -19.15
C LEU A 8 -46.32 -16.35 -17.79
N SER A 9 -46.24 -17.32 -16.88
CA SER A 9 -46.66 -17.11 -15.49
C SER A 9 -45.96 -15.88 -14.91
N THR A 10 -46.68 -15.04 -14.18
CA THR A 10 -46.14 -13.84 -13.52
C THR A 10 -44.88 -14.16 -12.70
N THR A 11 -44.83 -15.35 -12.10
CA THR A 11 -43.65 -15.87 -11.38
C THR A 11 -42.42 -15.96 -12.28
N THR A 12 -42.58 -16.40 -13.53
CA THR A 12 -41.48 -16.50 -14.50
C THR A 12 -40.95 -15.11 -14.88
N VAL A 13 -41.84 -14.13 -15.05
CA VAL A 13 -41.45 -12.73 -15.34
C VAL A 13 -40.61 -12.16 -14.19
N ILE A 14 -41.02 -12.37 -12.94
CA ILE A 14 -40.28 -11.91 -11.75
C ILE A 14 -38.89 -12.57 -11.68
N LEU A 15 -38.79 -13.87 -11.93
CA LEU A 15 -37.52 -14.59 -11.92
C LEU A 15 -36.56 -14.10 -13.00
N LEU A 16 -37.06 -13.77 -14.19
CA LEU A 16 -36.23 -13.20 -15.26
C LEU A 16 -35.69 -11.83 -14.88
N ILE A 17 -36.51 -10.97 -14.26
CA ILE A 17 -36.06 -9.65 -13.80
C ILE A 17 -34.99 -9.79 -12.71
N LEU A 18 -35.20 -10.67 -11.73
CA LEU A 18 -34.20 -10.94 -10.69
C LEU A 18 -32.91 -11.51 -11.27
N ALA A 19 -32.99 -12.44 -12.22
CA ALA A 19 -31.81 -13.01 -12.87
C ALA A 19 -31.01 -11.94 -13.63
N VAL A 20 -31.68 -11.05 -14.35
CA VAL A 20 -31.04 -9.93 -15.05
C VAL A 20 -30.42 -8.94 -14.06
N LEU A 21 -31.10 -8.62 -12.95
CA LEU A 21 -30.53 -7.75 -11.92
C LEU A 21 -29.26 -8.34 -11.31
N VAL A 22 -29.28 -9.62 -10.93
CA VAL A 22 -28.10 -10.31 -10.39
C VAL A 22 -26.96 -10.32 -11.41
N LEU A 23 -27.26 -10.59 -12.69
CA LEU A 23 -26.26 -10.56 -13.76
C LEU A 23 -25.62 -9.17 -13.89
N VAL A 24 -26.41 -8.09 -13.84
CA VAL A 24 -25.90 -6.72 -13.88
C VAL A 24 -24.99 -6.42 -12.70
N PHE A 25 -25.38 -6.81 -11.48
CA PHE A 25 -24.54 -6.62 -10.29
C PHE A 25 -23.23 -7.40 -10.37
N LEU A 26 -23.25 -8.63 -10.89
CA LEU A 26 -22.03 -9.42 -11.09
C LEU A 26 -21.11 -8.79 -12.13
N ILE A 27 -21.64 -8.33 -13.26
CA ILE A 27 -20.84 -7.66 -14.30
C ILE A 27 -20.19 -6.40 -13.73
N LEU A 28 -20.94 -5.57 -12.99
CA LEU A 28 -20.39 -4.36 -12.36
C LEU A 28 -19.34 -4.70 -11.30
N GLY A 29 -19.61 -5.71 -10.45
CA GLY A 29 -18.68 -6.15 -9.40
C GLY A 29 -17.36 -6.69 -9.97
N PHE A 30 -17.42 -7.48 -11.04
CA PHE A 30 -16.21 -7.99 -11.70
C PHE A 30 -15.51 -6.95 -12.58
N SER A 31 -16.24 -6.02 -13.21
CA SER A 31 -15.65 -5.00 -14.09
C SER A 31 -14.95 -3.87 -13.32
N VAL A 32 -15.54 -3.40 -12.21
CA VAL A 32 -14.92 -2.39 -11.34
C VAL A 32 -13.88 -3.02 -10.41
N GLY A 33 -14.06 -4.31 -10.10
CA GLY A 33 -13.21 -5.05 -9.19
C GLY A 33 -13.59 -4.79 -7.73
N TRP A 34 -13.77 -5.88 -6.98
CA TRP A 34 -14.04 -5.85 -5.54
C TRP A 34 -12.92 -5.17 -4.72
N SER A 35 -11.72 -5.04 -5.29
CA SER A 35 -10.56 -4.39 -4.66
C SER A 35 -10.74 -2.88 -4.45
N LYS A 36 -11.60 -2.20 -5.21
CA LYS A 36 -11.92 -0.77 -5.02
C LYS A 36 -12.96 -0.51 -3.93
N ILE A 37 -13.74 -1.53 -3.55
CA ILE A 37 -14.78 -1.47 -2.52
C ILE A 37 -14.20 -1.82 -1.14
N ASN A 38 -13.20 -2.71 -1.12
CA ASN A 38 -12.51 -3.16 0.09
C ASN A 38 -11.87 -2.04 0.97
N PRO A 39 -11.23 -0.97 0.45
CA PRO A 39 -10.54 0.02 1.30
C PRO A 39 -11.46 0.88 2.16
N PHE A 40 -12.78 0.89 1.88
CA PHE A 40 -13.79 1.55 2.70
C PHE A 40 -14.30 0.67 3.85
N LEU A 41 -14.11 -0.65 3.77
CA LEU A 41 -14.54 -1.61 4.79
C LEU A 41 -13.38 -2.10 5.67
N SER A 42 -12.14 -2.09 5.16
CA SER A 42 -10.97 -2.53 5.92
C SER A 42 -10.39 -1.39 6.78
N LYS A 43 -10.35 -1.60 8.10
CA LYS A 43 -9.65 -0.69 9.04
C LYS A 43 -8.12 -0.70 8.81
N SER A 44 -7.60 -1.81 8.30
CA SER A 44 -6.19 -2.02 7.97
C SER A 44 -5.99 -2.08 6.45
N ASN A 45 -4.86 -1.59 5.95
CA ASN A 45 -4.40 -1.76 4.57
C ASN A 45 -2.99 -2.38 4.48
N VAL A 46 -2.51 -2.98 5.57
CA VAL A 46 -1.16 -3.57 5.67
C VAL A 46 -0.89 -4.53 4.51
N ASP A 47 -1.79 -5.48 4.25
CA ASP A 47 -1.62 -6.47 3.17
C ASP A 47 -1.51 -5.81 1.80
N SER A 48 -2.38 -4.82 1.53
CA SER A 48 -2.34 -4.10 0.25
C SER A 48 -1.05 -3.29 0.05
N ILE A 49 -0.47 -2.78 1.13
CA ILE A 49 0.82 -2.10 1.08
C ILE A 49 1.96 -3.11 0.90
N SER A 50 1.93 -4.22 1.63
CA SER A 50 2.92 -5.30 1.51
C SER A 50 2.95 -5.87 0.10
N ASP A 51 1.80 -6.22 -0.46
CA ASP A 51 1.67 -6.71 -1.84
C ASP A 51 2.22 -5.71 -2.85
N ALA A 52 1.90 -4.42 -2.67
CA ALA A 52 2.39 -3.40 -3.59
C ALA A 52 3.91 -3.20 -3.50
N CYS A 53 4.50 -3.36 -2.31
CA CYS A 53 5.95 -3.32 -2.13
C CYS A 53 6.62 -4.56 -2.74
N ASN A 54 6.04 -5.75 -2.56
CA ASN A 54 6.50 -6.99 -3.17
C ASN A 54 6.44 -6.92 -4.71
N ILE A 55 5.33 -6.39 -5.26
CA ILE A 55 5.19 -6.18 -6.71
C ILE A 55 6.24 -5.19 -7.20
N ALA A 56 6.42 -4.04 -6.54
CA ALA A 56 7.40 -3.05 -6.92
C ALA A 56 8.82 -3.64 -6.94
N CYS A 57 9.15 -4.46 -5.94
CA CYS A 57 10.42 -5.19 -5.90
C CYS A 57 10.57 -6.19 -7.05
N ASN A 58 9.60 -7.09 -7.21
CA ASN A 58 9.64 -8.16 -8.21
C ASN A 58 9.63 -7.62 -9.65
N THR A 59 9.08 -6.43 -9.87
CA THR A 59 9.02 -5.77 -11.17
C THR A 59 10.11 -4.72 -11.38
N ASN A 60 11.08 -4.62 -10.45
CA ASN A 60 12.19 -3.65 -10.48
C ASN A 60 11.73 -2.18 -10.64
N GLN A 61 10.59 -1.83 -10.04
CA GLN A 61 10.06 -0.47 -10.05
C GLN A 61 10.74 0.40 -8.99
N ASN A 62 11.95 0.89 -9.29
CA ASN A 62 12.77 1.71 -8.39
C ASN A 62 11.99 2.87 -7.75
N TYR A 63 11.27 3.67 -8.56
CA TYR A 63 10.49 4.79 -8.04
C TYR A 63 9.37 4.33 -7.08
N ALA A 64 8.63 3.29 -7.45
CA ALA A 64 7.51 2.76 -6.66
C ALA A 64 7.96 2.18 -5.32
N PHE A 65 9.19 1.68 -5.27
CA PHE A 65 9.78 1.10 -4.06
C PHE A 65 10.46 2.17 -3.17
N CYS A 66 11.31 3.02 -3.77
CA CYS A 66 12.13 3.97 -3.02
C CYS A 66 11.44 5.30 -2.72
N SER A 67 10.60 5.81 -3.62
CA SER A 67 10.15 7.22 -3.57
C SER A 67 8.65 7.39 -3.49
N GLN A 68 7.87 6.39 -3.90
CA GLN A 68 6.42 6.47 -3.81
C GLN A 68 5.97 6.45 -2.34
N LEU A 69 5.36 7.56 -1.94
CA LEU A 69 4.79 7.74 -0.61
C LEU A 69 3.50 6.95 -0.47
N ARG A 70 3.36 6.26 0.67
CA ARG A 70 2.23 5.40 1.01
C ARG A 70 1.80 5.67 2.44
N ASP A 71 0.50 5.56 2.69
CA ASP A 71 -0.06 5.61 4.03
C ASP A 71 -0.41 4.18 4.47
N LEU A 72 0.33 3.68 5.46
CA LEU A 72 0.08 2.39 6.08
C LEU A 72 -0.85 2.61 7.28
N ARG A 73 -1.95 1.86 7.30
CA ARG A 73 -2.95 1.83 8.35
C ARG A 73 -2.99 0.41 8.86
N ALA A 74 -2.51 0.20 10.07
CA ALA A 74 -2.71 -1.02 10.83
C ALA A 74 -3.85 -0.81 11.84
N GLU A 75 -4.21 -1.86 12.57
CA GLU A 75 -5.26 -1.76 13.58
C GLU A 75 -4.88 -0.82 14.75
N ASP A 76 -3.59 -0.75 15.06
CA ASP A 76 -3.02 -0.07 16.22
C ASP A 76 -2.24 1.21 15.87
N SER A 77 -1.89 1.40 14.60
CA SER A 77 -0.91 2.41 14.17
C SER A 77 -1.19 2.92 12.76
N LYS A 78 -0.83 4.17 12.47
CA LYS A 78 -0.95 4.76 11.14
C LYS A 78 0.35 5.45 10.78
N LEU A 79 1.07 4.91 9.79
CA LEU A 79 2.27 5.53 9.26
C LEU A 79 1.93 6.30 7.99
N LYS A 80 2.29 7.58 7.94
CA LYS A 80 2.02 8.46 6.80
C LYS A 80 3.28 8.77 6.00
N GLY A 81 3.12 8.78 4.69
CA GLY A 81 4.21 9.13 3.77
C GLY A 81 5.40 8.17 3.81
N VAL A 82 5.19 6.91 4.20
CA VAL A 82 6.25 5.90 4.24
C VAL A 82 6.52 5.35 2.84
N THR A 83 7.75 4.90 2.61
CA THR A 83 8.15 4.23 1.37
C THR A 83 8.29 2.73 1.61
N CYS A 84 8.28 1.92 0.54
CA CYS A 84 8.52 0.48 0.67
C CYS A 84 9.92 0.20 1.21
N ASN A 85 10.91 0.97 0.75
CA ASN A 85 12.28 0.91 1.29
C ASN A 85 12.28 1.08 2.82
N PHE A 86 11.59 2.11 3.32
CA PHE A 86 11.49 2.36 4.76
C PHE A 86 10.85 1.22 5.53
N LEU A 87 9.72 0.72 5.02
CA LEU A 87 8.98 -0.36 5.65
C LEU A 87 9.77 -1.69 5.64
N SER A 88 10.47 -2.01 4.56
CA SER A 88 11.22 -3.26 4.43
C SER A 88 12.58 -3.25 5.12
N GLY A 89 13.24 -2.10 5.20
CA GLY A 89 14.57 -2.01 5.80
C GLY A 89 14.58 -1.72 7.29
N ASN A 90 13.46 -1.24 7.87
CA ASN A 90 13.31 -1.21 9.32
C ASN A 90 12.93 -2.60 9.85
N GLN A 91 13.83 -3.27 10.59
CA GLN A 91 13.61 -4.64 11.07
C GLN A 91 12.31 -4.80 11.90
N ASN A 92 11.98 -3.82 12.74
CA ASN A 92 10.77 -3.91 13.58
C ASN A 92 9.49 -3.85 12.72
N LEU A 93 9.45 -2.95 11.73
CA LEU A 93 8.30 -2.81 10.84
C LEU A 93 8.20 -3.97 9.85
N LYS A 94 9.35 -4.43 9.34
CA LYS A 94 9.48 -5.59 8.47
C LYS A 94 8.87 -6.83 9.11
N ILE A 95 9.24 -7.13 10.36
CA ILE A 95 8.69 -8.27 11.11
C ILE A 95 7.21 -8.04 11.44
N LYS A 96 6.85 -6.84 11.91
CA LYS A 96 5.48 -6.51 12.31
C LYS A 96 4.47 -6.62 11.16
N TYR A 97 4.87 -6.23 9.96
CA TYR A 97 3.98 -6.17 8.78
C TYR A 97 4.32 -7.21 7.70
N ASN A 98 5.22 -8.15 8.01
CA ASN A 98 5.63 -9.24 7.13
C ASN A 98 6.04 -8.78 5.72
N LEU A 99 6.95 -7.81 5.64
CA LEU A 99 7.47 -7.30 4.36
C LEU A 99 8.75 -8.04 3.98
N ALA A 100 8.90 -8.36 2.70
CA ALA A 100 10.16 -8.90 2.17
C ALA A 100 11.17 -7.77 1.91
N GLU A 101 12.45 -8.06 2.14
CA GLU A 101 13.54 -7.19 1.66
C GLU A 101 13.66 -7.30 0.14
N CYS A 102 14.05 -6.21 -0.50
CA CYS A 102 14.25 -6.17 -1.94
C CYS A 102 15.74 -6.12 -2.30
N PRO A 103 16.38 -7.25 -2.66
CA PRO A 103 17.80 -7.27 -3.01
C PRO A 103 18.08 -6.68 -4.40
N THR A 104 17.07 -6.54 -5.26
CA THR A 104 17.23 -6.09 -6.65
C THR A 104 17.20 -4.57 -6.82
N ILE A 105 16.64 -3.85 -5.84
CA ILE A 105 16.50 -2.39 -5.87
C ILE A 105 17.42 -1.78 -4.83
N SER A 106 18.34 -0.92 -5.26
CA SER A 106 19.16 -0.10 -4.38
C SER A 106 18.57 1.31 -4.30
N CYS A 107 18.12 1.71 -3.12
CA CYS A 107 17.68 3.07 -2.85
C CYS A 107 18.84 3.88 -2.26
N ASN A 108 19.07 5.10 -2.75
CA ASN A 108 20.04 6.05 -2.17
C ASN A 108 19.61 6.65 -0.81
N GLN A 109 18.58 6.07 -0.18
CA GLN A 109 18.04 6.54 1.09
C GLN A 109 18.47 5.58 2.19
N ILE A 110 19.08 6.13 3.23
CA ILE A 110 19.62 5.40 4.36
C ILE A 110 18.56 5.40 5.46
N LEU A 111 18.29 4.20 5.95
CA LEU A 111 17.28 3.95 6.96
C LEU A 111 17.94 4.02 8.31
N SER A 112 17.47 4.95 9.14
CA SER A 112 17.94 5.04 10.51
C SER A 112 16.82 4.77 11.49
N SER A 113 17.20 4.29 12.68
CA SER A 113 16.28 4.08 13.80
C SER A 113 15.91 5.38 14.51
N ALA A 114 16.32 6.53 13.97
CA ALA A 114 15.99 7.82 14.56
C ALA A 114 14.47 8.00 14.66
N ILE A 115 14.09 8.69 15.72
CA ILE A 115 12.71 9.08 16.03
C ILE A 115 12.58 10.60 16.22
N THR A 116 13.70 11.31 16.12
CA THR A 116 13.84 12.76 16.22
C THR A 116 14.89 13.23 15.23
N GLU A 117 14.83 14.50 14.82
CA GLU A 117 15.87 15.11 13.99
C GLU A 117 17.26 15.03 14.64
N GLU A 118 17.30 15.16 15.97
CA GLU A 118 18.56 15.11 16.74
C GLU A 118 19.19 13.71 16.72
N SER A 119 18.38 12.64 16.77
CA SER A 119 18.88 11.28 16.57
C SER A 119 19.26 11.01 15.10
N ALA A 120 18.55 11.63 14.14
CA ALA A 120 18.89 11.53 12.73
C ALA A 120 20.24 12.20 12.41
N LYS A 121 20.59 13.29 13.11
CA LYS A 121 21.92 13.92 13.02
C LYS A 121 23.02 13.02 13.55
N THR A 122 22.82 12.35 14.69
CA THR A 122 23.80 11.39 15.20
C THR A 122 24.02 10.22 14.25
N ASP A 123 22.95 9.77 13.57
CA ASP A 123 23.05 8.71 12.56
C ASP A 123 23.79 9.15 11.29
N CYS A 124 23.96 10.47 11.07
CA CYS A 124 24.81 11.01 10.00
C CYS A 124 26.31 10.92 10.30
N ALA A 125 26.72 10.77 11.57
CA ALA A 125 28.13 10.72 11.95
C ALA A 125 28.89 9.51 11.35
N GLU A 126 28.17 8.44 10.98
CA GLU A 126 28.74 7.28 10.30
C GLU A 126 28.50 7.28 8.77
N LYS A 127 27.97 8.38 8.21
CA LYS A 127 27.47 8.45 6.82
C LYS A 127 28.16 9.55 6.01
N SER A 128 28.00 9.49 4.69
CA SER A 128 28.62 10.45 3.78
C SER A 128 27.78 11.73 3.69
N ILE A 129 28.45 12.86 3.40
CA ILE A 129 27.77 14.13 3.14
C ILE A 129 26.81 13.96 1.96
N GLY A 130 25.57 14.44 2.12
CA GLY A 130 24.51 14.32 1.11
C GLY A 130 23.68 13.03 1.19
N ASP A 131 24.04 12.10 2.07
CA ASP A 131 23.17 10.96 2.38
C ASP A 131 21.87 11.42 3.05
N ILE A 132 20.81 10.66 2.79
CA ILE A 132 19.47 10.97 3.26
C ILE A 132 19.09 9.98 4.36
N VAL A 133 18.87 10.48 5.58
CA VAL A 133 18.39 9.72 6.73
C VAL A 133 16.88 9.85 6.86
N GLN A 134 16.17 8.72 6.92
CA GLN A 134 14.73 8.70 7.14
C GLN A 134 14.38 8.27 8.58
N TYR A 135 13.47 9.01 9.22
CA TYR A 135 13.10 8.81 10.62
C TYR A 135 11.60 9.05 10.84
N LEU A 136 11.02 8.45 11.89
CA LEU A 136 9.61 8.64 12.25
C LEU A 136 9.47 9.66 13.37
N GLU A 137 8.87 10.81 13.08
CA GLU A 137 8.44 11.74 14.12
C GLU A 137 6.96 11.48 14.43
N GLY A 138 6.73 10.65 15.46
CA GLY A 138 5.43 10.07 15.72
C GLY A 138 5.02 9.11 14.60
N ASP A 139 3.97 9.48 13.87
CA ASP A 139 3.32 8.67 12.82
C ASP A 139 3.72 9.09 11.39
N VAL A 140 4.62 10.08 11.25
CA VAL A 140 4.96 10.68 9.95
C VAL A 140 6.42 10.42 9.63
N LEU A 141 6.69 9.91 8.41
CA LEU A 141 8.04 9.79 7.91
C LEU A 141 8.61 11.17 7.59
N LYS A 142 9.73 11.50 8.24
CA LYS A 142 10.54 12.67 7.95
C LYS A 142 11.89 12.26 7.39
N THR A 143 12.58 13.25 6.84
CA THR A 143 13.83 13.05 6.12
C THR A 143 14.81 14.14 6.53
N TYR A 144 16.02 13.73 6.88
CA TYR A 144 17.15 14.59 7.19
C TYR A 144 18.25 14.36 6.15
N VAL A 145 18.95 15.42 5.73
CA VAL A 145 20.06 15.33 4.78
C VAL A 145 21.35 15.62 5.54
N CYS A 146 22.29 14.68 5.52
CA CYS A 146 23.55 14.81 6.25
C CYS A 146 24.39 15.96 5.71
N ALA A 147 24.70 16.94 6.56
CA ALA A 147 25.56 18.08 6.23
C ALA A 147 26.97 17.89 6.79
N GLU A 148 27.92 18.69 6.30
CA GLU A 148 29.34 18.63 6.69
C GLU A 148 29.59 18.94 8.18
N GLN A 149 28.61 19.55 8.88
CA GLN A 149 28.70 19.83 10.33
C GLN A 149 28.20 18.67 11.20
N ASP A 150 27.63 17.63 10.60
CA ASP A 150 27.01 16.48 11.27
C ASP A 150 27.88 15.21 11.26
N ILE A 151 29.08 15.27 10.67
CA ILE A 151 30.08 14.18 10.55
C ILE A 151 31.31 14.51 11.39
#